data_AF-A0A353LYT0-F1
#
_entry.id   AF-A0A353LYT0-F1
#
_cell.length_a   1.000
_cell.length_b   1.000
_cell.length_c   1.000
_cell.angle_alpha   90.00
_cell.angle_beta   90.00
_cell.angle_gamma   90.00
#
_symmetry.space_group_name_H-M   'P 1'
#
loop_
_entity.id
_entity.type
_entity.pdbx_description
1 polymer ?
#
loop_
_entity_poly.entity_id
_entity_poly.type
_entity_poly.pdbx_seq_one_letter_code
_entity_poly.pdbx_strand_id
1 'polypeptide(L)'
;VGYTIKMSYKGVRDIDGYLPYVVPPLEGFWWQAGVQGVDYAHKASFQWISVIRLPDFVAESDLEWAKAEAARKKKMDFSPVEFLSVNEGLCVQAMHLGPFDEEPKTVARMEEFLGEQGYVSDFSDSRMHHEI
;
A
#
# COMPACT_ATOMS: atom_id res chain seq x y z
N VAL A 1 1.18 -10.81 9.10
CA VAL A 1 1.18 -9.85 10.22
C VAL A 1 -0.20 -9.21 10.42
N GLY A 2 -0.81 -8.57 9.40
CA GLY A 2 -2.14 -7.94 9.55
C GLY A 2 -3.24 -8.83 10.14
N TYR A 3 -3.34 -10.10 9.72
CA TYR A 3 -4.27 -11.06 10.33
C TYR A 3 -3.98 -11.36 11.81
N THR A 4 -2.71 -11.30 12.25
CA THR A 4 -2.35 -11.48 13.66
C THR A 4 -2.89 -10.34 14.51
N ILE A 5 -2.79 -9.10 14.01
CA ILE A 5 -3.40 -7.90 14.62
C ILE A 5 -4.92 -8.05 14.66
N LYS A 6 -5.54 -8.37 13.52
CA LYS A 6 -7.00 -8.56 13.40
C LYS A 6 -7.56 -9.60 14.38
N MET A 7 -6.77 -10.62 14.71
CA MET A 7 -7.17 -11.73 15.59
C MET A 7 -6.68 -11.55 17.04
N SER A 8 -6.18 -10.38 17.43
CA SER A 8 -5.67 -10.10 18.79
C SER A 8 -6.70 -10.40 19.87
N TYR A 9 -7.97 -10.01 19.64
CA TYR A 9 -9.11 -10.22 20.53
C TYR A 9 -9.43 -11.68 20.88
N LYS A 10 -8.90 -12.64 20.11
CA LYS A 10 -9.02 -14.08 20.41
C LYS A 10 -7.82 -14.64 21.18
N GLY A 11 -6.81 -13.81 21.44
CA GLY A 11 -5.58 -14.17 22.13
C GLY A 11 -5.44 -13.44 23.46
N VAL A 12 -4.19 -13.27 23.88
CA VAL A 12 -3.82 -12.59 25.14
C VAL A 12 -3.48 -11.11 24.96
N ARG A 13 -3.45 -10.62 23.72
CA ARG A 13 -3.13 -9.23 23.40
C ARG A 13 -4.43 -8.45 23.30
N ASP A 14 -4.67 -7.62 24.29
CA ASP A 14 -5.66 -6.56 24.22
C ASP A 14 -5.01 -5.34 23.53
N ILE A 15 -5.65 -4.83 22.47
CA ILE A 15 -5.19 -3.65 21.73
C ILE A 15 -6.11 -2.51 22.14
N ASP A 16 -5.54 -1.40 22.61
CA ASP A 16 -6.32 -0.26 23.07
C ASP A 16 -7.22 0.27 21.94
N GLY A 17 -8.48 0.53 22.27
CA GLY A 17 -9.48 0.98 21.30
C GLY A 17 -9.85 -0.03 20.19
N TYR A 18 -9.53 -1.32 20.33
CA TYR A 18 -9.82 -2.32 19.30
C TYR A 18 -11.30 -2.36 18.90
N LEU A 19 -11.55 -2.31 17.60
CA LEU A 19 -12.85 -2.58 16.98
C LEU A 19 -12.71 -3.70 15.94
N PRO A 20 -13.68 -4.64 15.86
CA PRO A 20 -13.67 -5.67 14.82
C PRO A 20 -13.65 -5.07 13.41
N TYR A 21 -12.71 -5.53 12.58
CA TYR A 21 -12.56 -5.08 11.21
C TYR A 21 -12.24 -6.24 10.25
N VAL A 22 -12.47 -5.98 8.96
CA VAL A 22 -12.06 -6.86 7.86
C VAL A 22 -10.67 -6.41 7.40
N VAL A 23 -9.77 -7.36 7.14
CA VAL A 23 -8.47 -7.03 6.55
C VAL A 23 -8.72 -6.47 5.14
N PRO A 24 -8.28 -5.23 4.85
CA PRO A 24 -8.55 -4.58 3.56
C PRO A 24 -7.82 -5.29 2.41
N PRO A 25 -8.15 -4.95 1.15
CA PRO A 25 -7.39 -5.44 -0.01
C PRO A 25 -5.89 -5.09 0.11
N LEU A 26 -5.09 -5.82 -0.68
CA LEU A 26 -3.68 -5.51 -0.85
C LEU A 26 -3.56 -4.27 -1.73
N GLU A 27 -2.75 -3.33 -1.30
CA GLU A 27 -2.43 -2.10 -2.01
C GLU A 27 -0.91 -2.10 -2.31
N GLY A 28 -0.46 -1.23 -3.21
CA GLY A 28 0.95 -1.17 -3.60
C GLY A 28 1.40 0.19 -4.09
N PHE A 29 2.57 0.62 -3.63
CA PHE A 29 3.29 1.74 -4.24
C PHE A 29 4.29 1.21 -5.25
N TRP A 30 4.43 1.85 -6.41
CA TRP A 30 5.42 1.46 -7.41
C TRP A 30 6.05 2.65 -8.15
N TRP A 31 7.28 2.42 -8.61
CA TRP A 31 8.05 3.38 -9.41
C TRP A 31 9.14 2.67 -10.23
N GLN A 32 9.75 3.40 -11.17
CA GLN A 32 10.94 2.97 -11.91
C GLN A 32 12.01 4.06 -11.84
N ALA A 33 13.21 3.70 -11.38
CA ALA A 33 14.30 4.66 -11.21
C ALA A 33 14.73 5.29 -12.55
N GLY A 34 14.75 6.62 -12.61
CA GLY A 34 15.14 7.37 -13.81
C GLY A 34 14.09 7.40 -14.93
N VAL A 35 12.88 6.91 -14.68
CA VAL A 35 11.75 6.95 -15.62
C VAL A 35 10.72 7.95 -15.13
N GLN A 36 10.34 8.91 -15.97
CA GLN A 36 9.15 9.72 -15.74
C GLN A 36 7.93 8.96 -16.26
N GLY A 37 6.96 8.68 -15.39
CA GLY A 37 5.83 7.81 -15.70
C GLY A 37 6.21 6.35 -15.58
N VAL A 38 5.87 5.55 -16.59
CA VAL A 38 5.99 4.09 -16.54
C VAL A 38 6.45 3.53 -17.89
N ASP A 39 7.42 2.62 -17.84
CA ASP A 39 7.92 1.84 -18.95
C ASP A 39 7.51 0.37 -18.79
N TYR A 40 6.34 0.05 -19.35
CA TYR A 40 5.76 -1.30 -19.33
C TYR A 40 6.58 -2.35 -20.10
N ALA A 41 7.53 -1.95 -20.96
CA ALA A 41 8.39 -2.88 -21.67
C ALA A 41 9.49 -3.47 -20.76
N HIS A 42 9.84 -2.75 -19.68
CA HIS A 42 10.92 -3.12 -18.76
C HIS A 42 10.40 -3.45 -17.36
N LYS A 43 9.49 -4.42 -17.25
CA LYS A 43 8.87 -4.82 -15.96
C LYS A 43 9.88 -5.20 -14.86
N ALA A 44 11.09 -5.63 -15.23
CA ALA A 44 12.14 -6.00 -14.27
C ALA A 44 12.76 -4.80 -13.51
N SER A 45 12.57 -3.57 -13.97
CA SER A 45 13.10 -2.37 -13.29
C SER A 45 12.13 -1.76 -12.27
N PHE A 46 10.92 -2.31 -12.14
CA PHE A 46 9.97 -1.86 -11.14
C PHE A 46 10.54 -2.04 -9.74
N GLN A 47 10.28 -1.04 -8.91
CA GLN A 47 10.44 -1.08 -7.47
C GLN A 47 9.06 -0.89 -6.86
N TRP A 48 8.82 -1.56 -5.73
CA TRP A 48 7.50 -1.54 -5.12
C TRP A 48 7.56 -1.70 -3.61
N ILE A 49 6.51 -1.18 -2.96
CA ILE A 49 6.19 -1.40 -1.55
C ILE A 49 4.79 -1.99 -1.52
N SER A 50 4.64 -3.19 -0.98
CA SER A 50 3.34 -3.84 -0.82
C SER A 50 2.78 -3.52 0.56
N VAL A 51 1.54 -3.02 0.62
CA VAL A 51 0.93 -2.53 1.87
C VAL A 51 -0.46 -3.11 2.12
N ILE A 52 -0.83 -3.17 3.40
CA ILE A 52 -2.17 -3.51 3.88
C ILE A 52 -2.54 -2.42 4.88
N ARG A 53 -3.62 -1.69 4.62
CA ARG A 53 -4.07 -0.64 5.54
C ARG A 53 -4.42 -1.20 6.93
N LEU A 54 -4.04 -0.45 7.96
CA LEU A 54 -4.37 -0.74 9.35
C LEU A 54 -5.39 0.28 9.88
N PRO A 55 -6.29 -0.10 10.81
CA PRO A 55 -7.14 0.85 11.53
C PRO A 55 -6.33 1.81 12.41
N ASP A 56 -6.86 3.01 12.63
CA ASP A 56 -6.17 4.09 13.37
C ASP A 56 -5.82 3.74 14.83
N PHE A 57 -6.53 2.77 15.44
CA PHE A 57 -6.24 2.32 16.80
C PHE A 57 -4.97 1.45 16.89
N VAL A 58 -4.42 0.99 15.76
CA VAL A 58 -3.24 0.12 15.75
C VAL A 58 -1.97 0.96 15.87
N ALA A 59 -1.22 0.77 16.96
CA ALA A 59 0.06 1.43 17.16
C ALA A 59 1.23 0.58 16.61
N GLU A 60 2.39 1.22 16.39
CA GLU A 60 3.61 0.51 15.98
C GLU A 60 4.00 -0.61 16.95
N SER A 61 3.76 -0.44 18.25
CA SER A 61 4.01 -1.49 19.25
C SER A 61 3.12 -2.74 19.07
N ASP A 62 1.93 -2.60 18.49
CA ASP A 62 1.07 -3.73 18.13
C ASP A 62 1.58 -4.45 16.90
N LEU A 63 2.17 -3.73 15.95
CA LEU A 63 2.87 -4.33 14.81
C LEU A 63 4.05 -5.17 15.29
N GLU A 64 4.89 -4.64 16.18
CA GLU A 64 6.06 -5.37 16.71
C GLU A 64 5.65 -6.64 17.45
N TRP A 65 4.61 -6.55 18.28
CA TRP A 65 4.01 -7.75 18.90
C TRP A 65 3.53 -8.75 17.83
N ALA A 66 2.80 -8.27 16.81
CA ALA A 66 2.24 -9.12 15.79
C ALA A 66 3.31 -9.79 14.90
N LYS A 67 4.43 -9.12 14.65
CA LYS A 67 5.63 -9.68 13.99
C LYS A 67 6.20 -10.83 14.81
N ALA A 68 6.45 -10.62 16.10
CA ALA A 68 6.97 -11.65 16.99
C ALA A 68 6.02 -12.86 17.10
N GLU A 69 4.72 -12.62 17.28
CA GLU A 69 3.73 -13.70 17.41
C GLU A 69 3.52 -14.45 16.09
N ALA A 70 3.55 -13.76 14.95
CA ALA A 70 3.50 -14.39 13.63
C ALA A 70 4.75 -15.24 13.38
N ALA A 71 5.94 -14.71 13.68
CA ALA A 71 7.21 -15.43 13.54
C ALA A 71 7.21 -16.71 14.38
N ARG A 72 6.77 -16.63 15.64
CA ARG A 72 6.65 -17.79 16.54
C ARG A 72 5.69 -18.85 16.00
N LYS A 73 4.51 -18.44 15.50
CA LYS A 73 3.47 -19.36 14.99
C LYS A 73 3.80 -19.96 13.62
N LYS A 74 4.38 -19.17 12.73
CA LYS A 74 4.60 -19.52 11.32
C LYS A 74 6.02 -19.99 11.03
N LYS A 75 6.96 -19.78 11.96
CA LYS A 75 8.39 -20.11 11.81
C LYS A 75 8.99 -19.47 10.55
N MET A 76 8.66 -18.20 10.34
CA MET A 76 9.11 -17.39 9.20
C MET A 76 9.61 -16.03 9.69
N ASP A 77 10.47 -15.40 8.89
CA ASP A 77 10.93 -14.05 9.16
C ASP A 77 9.90 -13.01 8.67
N PHE A 78 9.59 -12.06 9.54
CA PHE A 78 8.75 -10.91 9.26
C PHE A 78 9.46 -9.59 9.59
N SER A 79 10.79 -9.62 9.76
CA SER A 79 11.62 -8.43 9.95
C SER A 79 11.49 -7.37 8.85
N PRO A 80 11.23 -7.71 7.56
CA PRO A 80 11.03 -6.69 6.52
C PRO A 80 9.68 -5.96 6.58
N VAL A 81 8.77 -6.33 7.50
CA VAL A 81 7.48 -5.65 7.65
C VAL A 81 7.68 -4.38 8.48
N GLU A 82 7.32 -3.25 7.89
CA GLU A 82 7.46 -1.91 8.47
C GLU A 82 6.10 -1.27 8.79
N PHE A 83 6.11 -0.30 9.71
CA PHE A 83 4.96 0.54 10.02
C PHE A 83 5.07 1.85 9.23
N LEU A 84 4.19 2.04 8.25
CA LEU A 84 4.21 3.19 7.35
C LEU A 84 2.98 4.06 7.57
N SER A 85 3.20 5.34 7.85
CA SER A 85 2.15 6.36 7.81
C SER A 85 2.19 7.09 6.48
N VAL A 86 1.09 7.07 5.74
CA VAL A 86 0.98 7.69 4.41
C VAL A 86 -0.01 8.85 4.48
N ASN A 87 0.39 10.02 3.99
CA ASN A 87 -0.52 11.13 3.73
C ASN A 87 -0.44 11.47 2.24
N GLU A 88 -1.37 10.90 1.48
CA GLU A 88 -1.38 11.07 0.02
C GLU A 88 -1.87 12.44 -0.41
N GLY A 89 -2.65 13.13 0.42
CA GLY A 89 -3.21 14.43 0.06
C GLY A 89 -4.16 14.35 -1.14
N LEU A 90 -4.06 15.34 -2.03
CA LEU A 90 -4.89 15.41 -3.23
C LEU A 90 -4.34 14.49 -4.32
N CYS A 91 -5.18 13.56 -4.77
CA CYS A 91 -4.87 12.58 -5.81
C CYS A 91 -5.95 12.55 -6.89
N VAL A 92 -5.58 12.05 -8.07
CA VAL A 92 -6.53 11.54 -9.07
C VAL A 92 -6.49 10.02 -8.99
N GLN A 93 -7.65 9.38 -9.10
CA GLN A 93 -7.80 7.93 -9.06
C GLN A 93 -8.79 7.48 -10.13
N ALA A 94 -8.61 6.27 -10.64
CA ALA A 94 -9.53 5.67 -11.59
C ALA A 94 -9.63 4.15 -11.36
N MET A 95 -10.83 3.60 -11.51
CA MET A 95 -11.01 2.15 -11.57
C MET A 95 -10.56 1.64 -12.94
N HIS A 96 -9.51 0.84 -12.98
CA HIS A 96 -9.11 0.12 -14.19
C HIS A 96 -9.91 -1.19 -14.33
N LEU A 97 -10.51 -1.41 -15.49
CA LEU A 97 -11.25 -2.62 -15.80
C LEU A 97 -10.61 -3.30 -17.00
N GLY A 98 -9.81 -4.32 -16.75
CA GLY A 98 -9.10 -5.05 -17.80
C GLY A 98 -7.81 -5.69 -17.29
N PRO A 99 -7.02 -6.27 -18.21
CA PRO A 99 -5.67 -6.73 -17.92
C PRO A 99 -4.73 -5.55 -17.62
N PHE A 100 -3.76 -5.75 -16.74
CA PHE A 100 -2.72 -4.75 -16.41
C PHE A 100 -1.97 -4.18 -17.62
N ASP A 101 -1.82 -4.95 -18.69
CA ASP A 101 -1.18 -4.46 -19.93
C ASP A 101 -1.99 -3.33 -20.62
N GLU A 102 -3.27 -3.14 -20.24
CA GLU A 102 -4.11 -2.03 -20.71
C GLU A 102 -4.18 -0.85 -19.75
N GLU A 103 -3.63 -0.97 -18.54
CA GLU A 103 -3.50 0.10 -17.55
C GLU A 103 -2.91 1.41 -18.10
N PRO A 104 -1.92 1.43 -19.03
CA PRO A 104 -1.44 2.70 -19.61
C PRO A 104 -2.55 3.56 -20.21
N LYS A 105 -3.65 2.95 -20.69
CA LYS A 105 -4.82 3.70 -21.21
C LYS A 105 -5.58 4.41 -20.09
N THR A 106 -5.65 3.81 -18.91
CA THR A 106 -6.25 4.45 -17.72
C THR A 106 -5.37 5.57 -17.20
N VAL A 107 -4.05 5.33 -17.09
CA VAL A 107 -3.09 6.35 -16.64
C VAL A 107 -3.09 7.57 -17.57
N ALA A 108 -3.11 7.37 -18.89
CA ALA A 108 -3.18 8.48 -19.85
C ALA A 108 -4.44 9.36 -19.65
N ARG A 109 -5.59 8.74 -19.37
CA ARG A 109 -6.84 9.48 -19.07
C ARG A 109 -6.76 10.25 -17.76
N MET A 110 -6.04 9.73 -16.75
CA MET A 110 -5.82 10.45 -15.49
C MET A 110 -4.95 11.69 -15.72
N GLU A 111 -3.91 11.58 -16.53
CA GLU A 111 -3.04 12.70 -16.93
C GLU A 111 -3.79 13.77 -17.74
N GLU A 112 -4.64 13.35 -18.69
CA GLU A 112 -5.52 14.27 -19.42
C GLU A 112 -6.45 15.03 -18.46
N PHE A 113 -7.10 14.30 -17.54
CA PHE A 113 -7.99 14.91 -16.54
C PHE A 113 -7.25 15.88 -15.61
N LEU A 114 -6.03 15.54 -15.16
CA LEU A 114 -5.20 16.46 -14.37
C LEU A 114 -4.99 17.78 -15.10
N GLY A 115 -4.57 17.72 -16.37
CA GLY A 115 -4.34 18.90 -17.20
C GLY A 115 -5.60 19.74 -17.42
N GLU A 116 -6.74 19.10 -17.70
CA GLU A 116 -8.04 19.78 -17.85
C GLU A 116 -8.48 20.53 -16.59
N GLN A 117 -8.15 19.98 -15.41
CA GLN A 117 -8.46 20.59 -14.12
C GLN A 117 -7.38 21.59 -13.63
N GLY A 118 -6.31 21.80 -14.41
CA GLY A 118 -5.22 22.71 -14.06
C GLY A 118 -4.23 22.17 -13.02
N TYR A 119 -4.19 20.85 -12.85
CA TYR A 119 -3.24 20.16 -11.98
C TYR A 119 -2.09 19.54 -12.78
N VAL A 120 -1.04 19.12 -12.07
CA VAL A 120 0.10 18.38 -12.61
C VAL A 120 0.43 17.20 -11.69
N SER A 121 0.98 16.13 -12.26
CA SER A 121 1.49 15.00 -11.48
C SER A 121 2.68 15.41 -10.62
N ASP A 122 2.63 15.06 -9.32
CA ASP A 122 3.64 15.38 -8.31
C ASP A 122 4.40 14.11 -7.87
N PHE A 123 4.88 13.35 -8.85
CA PHE A 123 5.66 12.14 -8.56
C PHE A 123 7.09 12.52 -8.11
N SER A 124 7.55 11.88 -7.04
CA SER A 124 8.88 12.06 -6.45
C SER A 124 9.31 10.80 -5.69
N ASP A 125 10.52 10.79 -5.14
CA ASP A 125 11.02 9.68 -4.31
C ASP A 125 10.12 9.37 -3.09
N SER A 126 9.28 10.33 -2.65
CA SER A 126 8.31 10.16 -1.57
C SER A 126 6.85 10.12 -2.02
N ARG A 127 6.58 10.32 -3.32
CA ARG A 127 5.23 10.31 -3.91
C ARG A 127 5.25 9.43 -5.14
N MET A 128 4.91 8.17 -4.93
CA MET A 128 4.93 7.12 -5.94
C MET A 128 3.53 6.89 -6.51
N HIS A 129 3.43 6.10 -7.58
CA HIS A 129 2.12 5.63 -8.02
C HIS A 129 1.54 4.70 -6.95
N HIS A 130 0.26 4.88 -6.60
CA HIS A 130 -0.45 4.05 -5.63
C HIS A 130 -1.57 3.27 -6.30
N GLU A 131 -1.51 1.95 -6.19
CA GLU A 131 -2.52 1.01 -6.67
C GLU A 131 -3.33 0.46 -5.49
N ILE A 132 -4.66 0.57 -5.56
CA ILE A 132 -5.63 0.24 -4.50
C ILE A 132 -6.65 -0.78 -5.00
#